data_AF-A0A9R0RWD0-F1
#
_entry.id   AF-A0A9R0RWD0-F1
#
_cell.length_a   1.000
_cell.length_b   1.000
_cell.length_c   1.000
_cell.angle_alpha   90.00
_cell.angle_beta   90.00
_cell.angle_gamma   90.00
#
_symmetry.space_group_name_H-M   'P 1'
#
loop_
_entity.id
_entity.type
_entity.pdbx_description
1 polymer ?
#
loop_
_entity_poly.entity_id
_entity_poly.type
_entity_poly.pdbx_seq_one_letter_code
_entity_poly.pdbx_strand_id
1 'polypeptide(L)'
;MAAVLQLCVDELCLVYHIVAATKWPKRLKDFLREEKLYTFVGFSIGGDKRMLQESGLEINPNNFIDMQRKWKDPKTRKYYNSLADVAGDVIHPFYEGMKKKMNRADHKLWGNSPLPDNLITYAGIDAYATYKSWKTIDNIVTGWDISKEQEADPYNHCNFADEDA
;
A
#
# COMPACT_ATOMS: atom_id res chain seq x y z
N MET A 1 -19.02 -2.01 7.49
CA MET A 1 -18.50 -0.74 8.06
C MET A 1 -17.08 -0.96 8.58
N ALA A 2 -16.18 -0.01 8.31
CA ALA A 2 -14.79 -0.02 8.72
C ALA A 2 -14.61 0.64 10.11
N ALA A 3 -13.70 0.12 10.92
CA ALA A 3 -13.39 0.67 12.24
C ALA A 3 -12.28 1.72 12.20
N VAL A 4 -11.28 1.47 11.36
CA VAL A 4 -10.09 2.31 11.18
C VAL A 4 -9.79 2.45 9.69
N LEU A 5 -9.14 3.56 9.33
CA LEU A 5 -8.48 3.78 8.06
C LEU A 5 -6.99 3.99 8.34
N GLN A 6 -6.15 3.11 7.82
CA GLN A 6 -4.70 3.27 7.86
C GLN A 6 -4.16 3.77 6.51
N LEU A 7 -3.30 4.79 6.56
CA LEU A 7 -2.63 5.39 5.42
C LEU A 7 -1.15 5.49 5.72
N CYS A 8 -0.29 5.27 4.72
CA CYS A 8 1.14 5.39 4.88
C CYS A 8 1.79 6.02 3.66
N VAL A 9 2.70 6.96 3.91
CA VAL A 9 3.67 7.46 2.95
C VAL A 9 5.03 7.46 3.60
N ASP A 10 5.97 6.73 3.00
CA ASP A 10 7.31 6.55 3.53
C ASP A 10 7.27 5.98 4.97
N GLU A 11 7.85 6.67 5.94
CA GLU A 11 7.84 6.26 7.35
C GLU A 11 6.66 6.85 8.14
N LEU A 12 5.81 7.66 7.50
CA LEU A 12 4.69 8.34 8.14
C LEU A 12 3.39 7.53 7.97
N CYS A 13 2.90 6.97 9.08
CA CYS A 13 1.63 6.26 9.13
C CYS A 13 0.56 7.09 9.86
N LEU A 14 -0.61 7.23 9.25
CA LEU A 14 -1.81 7.75 9.88
C LEU A 14 -2.78 6.60 10.16
N VAL A 15 -3.22 6.50 11.41
CA VAL A 15 -4.33 5.61 11.81
C VAL A 15 -5.53 6.49 12.19
N TYR A 16 -6.51 6.55 11.32
CA TYR A 16 -7.74 7.33 11.52
C TYR A 16 -8.86 6.45 12.08
N HIS A 17 -9.34 6.76 13.28
CA HIS A 17 -10.35 5.96 13.97
C HIS A 17 -11.77 6.37 13.52
N ILE A 18 -12.28 5.68 12.49
CA ILE A 18 -13.57 5.95 11.84
C ILE A 18 -14.73 5.89 12.85
N VAL A 19 -14.73 4.88 13.73
CA VAL A 19 -15.84 4.66 14.67
C VAL A 19 -15.94 5.77 15.73
N ALA A 20 -14.82 6.40 16.10
CA ALA A 20 -14.82 7.53 17.02
C ALA A 20 -15.10 8.87 16.33
N ALA A 21 -15.12 8.92 14.99
CA ALA A 21 -15.34 10.16 14.26
C ALA A 21 -16.82 10.58 14.33
N THR A 22 -17.07 11.78 14.85
CA THR A 22 -18.42 12.38 14.87
C THR A 22 -18.77 13.06 13.56
N LYS A 23 -17.77 13.45 12.77
CA LYS A 23 -17.88 14.06 11.44
C LYS A 23 -16.66 13.70 10.59
N TRP A 24 -16.88 13.59 9.29
CA TRP A 24 -15.80 13.40 8.31
C TRP A 24 -15.11 14.74 8.00
N PRO A 25 -13.79 14.86 8.17
CA PRO A 25 -13.06 16.04 7.69
C PRO A 25 -13.22 16.18 6.18
N LYS A 26 -13.60 17.37 5.69
CA LYS A 26 -13.73 17.63 4.24
C LYS A 26 -12.44 17.25 3.50
N ARG A 27 -11.28 17.64 4.05
CA ARG A 27 -9.96 17.30 3.50
C ARG A 27 -9.72 15.79 3.36
N LEU A 28 -10.24 14.97 4.28
CA LEU A 28 -10.10 13.51 4.18
C LEU A 28 -10.92 12.96 3.00
N LYS A 29 -12.14 13.47 2.80
CA LYS A 29 -12.96 13.08 1.64
C LYS A 29 -12.32 13.48 0.33
N ASP A 30 -11.84 14.72 0.24
CA ASP A 30 -11.16 15.24 -0.94
C ASP A 30 -9.88 14.43 -1.22
N PHE A 31 -9.11 14.11 -0.19
CA PHE A 31 -7.91 13.26 -0.28
C PHE A 31 -8.23 11.86 -0.82
N LEU A 32 -9.25 11.19 -0.31
CA LEU A 32 -9.62 9.85 -0.81
C LEU A 32 -10.15 9.87 -2.26
N ARG A 33 -10.64 11.02 -2.73
CA ARG A 33 -11.18 11.21 -4.08
C ARG A 33 -10.17 11.69 -5.12
N GLU A 34 -8.97 12.10 -4.70
CA GLU A 34 -7.90 12.54 -5.60
C GLU A 34 -7.60 11.47 -6.65
N GLU A 35 -7.25 11.89 -7.87
CA GLU A 35 -7.07 11.01 -9.03
C GLU A 35 -5.67 11.14 -9.65
N LYS A 36 -5.01 12.29 -9.50
CA LYS A 36 -3.85 12.66 -10.31
C LYS A 36 -2.54 12.64 -9.53
N LEU A 37 -2.57 13.01 -8.25
CA LEU A 37 -1.34 13.30 -7.50
C LEU A 37 -0.66 12.06 -6.91
N TYR A 38 -1.43 11.04 -6.58
CA TYR A 38 -0.96 9.80 -5.96
C TYR A 38 -1.96 8.70 -6.24
N THR A 39 -1.55 7.45 -6.02
CA THR A 39 -2.43 6.28 -6.15
C THR A 39 -2.51 5.52 -4.83
N PHE A 40 -3.71 5.08 -4.47
CA PHE A 40 -3.89 4.25 -3.29
C PHE A 40 -3.49 2.81 -3.55
N VAL A 41 -2.53 2.30 -2.79
CA VAL A 41 -2.11 0.90 -2.88
C VAL A 41 -2.62 0.15 -1.65
N GLY A 42 -3.23 -1.01 -1.87
CA GLY A 42 -3.60 -1.93 -0.80
C GLY A 42 -3.36 -3.38 -1.20
N PHE A 43 -3.37 -4.29 -0.24
CA PHE A 43 -3.26 -5.72 -0.48
C PHE A 43 -4.63 -6.37 -0.32
N SER A 44 -5.18 -6.97 -1.39
CA SER A 44 -6.55 -7.51 -1.41
C SER A 44 -7.62 -6.45 -1.07
N ILE A 45 -7.40 -5.20 -1.50
CA ILE A 45 -8.15 -3.99 -1.11
C ILE A 45 -9.64 -3.99 -1.52
N GLY A 46 -10.09 -4.91 -2.36
CA GLY A 46 -11.46 -4.94 -2.87
C GLY A 46 -12.53 -4.98 -1.76
N GLY A 47 -12.30 -5.78 -0.71
CA GLY A 47 -13.19 -5.85 0.45
C GLY A 47 -13.12 -4.58 1.31
N ASP A 48 -11.92 -4.06 1.51
CA ASP A 48 -11.66 -2.87 2.33
C ASP A 48 -12.33 -1.63 1.75
N LYS A 49 -12.27 -1.46 0.42
CA LYS A 49 -12.96 -0.36 -0.27
C LYS A 49 -14.47 -0.40 -0.04
N ARG A 50 -15.08 -1.59 -0.14
CA ARG A 50 -16.53 -1.75 0.12
C ARG A 50 -16.87 -1.37 1.56
N MET A 51 -16.08 -1.85 2.53
CA MET A 51 -16.27 -1.51 3.95
C MET A 51 -16.09 -0.02 4.24
N LEU A 52 -15.14 0.63 3.58
CA LEU A 52 -14.91 2.07 3.68
C LEU A 52 -16.11 2.85 3.11
N GLN A 53 -16.62 2.43 1.94
CA GLN A 53 -17.80 3.04 1.30
C GLN A 53 -19.05 2.94 2.19
N GLU A 54 -19.28 1.78 2.82
CA GLU A 54 -20.35 1.60 3.82
C GLU A 54 -20.20 2.53 5.04
N SER A 55 -19.00 3.07 5.26
CA SER A 55 -18.71 4.03 6.34
C SER A 55 -18.83 5.50 5.88
N GLY A 56 -19.23 5.75 4.63
CA GLY A 56 -19.40 7.10 4.09
C GLY A 56 -18.11 7.77 3.59
N LEU A 57 -17.03 7.00 3.42
CA LEU A 57 -15.76 7.41 2.81
C LEU A 57 -15.50 6.54 1.59
N GLU A 58 -14.94 7.09 0.51
CA GLU A 58 -14.76 6.32 -0.72
C GLU A 58 -13.43 6.69 -1.37
N ILE A 59 -12.59 5.68 -1.63
CA ILE A 59 -11.44 5.84 -2.51
C ILE A 59 -11.96 5.96 -3.94
N ASN A 60 -11.41 6.90 -4.72
CA ASN A 60 -11.74 7.01 -6.14
C ASN A 60 -11.60 5.64 -6.84
N PRO A 61 -12.67 5.14 -7.50
CA PRO A 61 -12.68 3.79 -8.09
C PRO A 61 -11.66 3.62 -9.22
N ASN A 62 -11.14 4.70 -9.80
CA ASN A 62 -10.13 4.66 -10.86
C ASN A 62 -8.70 4.84 -10.33
N ASN A 63 -8.54 5.15 -9.04
CA ASN A 63 -7.24 5.53 -8.47
C ASN A 63 -6.82 4.63 -7.31
N PHE A 64 -6.81 3.32 -7.56
CA PHE A 64 -6.25 2.36 -6.61
C PHE A 64 -5.58 1.19 -7.32
N ILE A 65 -4.64 0.54 -6.61
CA ILE A 65 -3.97 -0.67 -7.06
C ILE A 65 -4.12 -1.74 -5.98
N ASP A 66 -4.60 -2.92 -6.40
CA ASP A 66 -4.54 -4.13 -5.60
C ASP A 66 -3.18 -4.81 -5.83
N MET A 67 -2.26 -4.61 -4.89
CA MET A 67 -0.90 -5.15 -4.96
C MET A 67 -0.89 -6.67 -5.10
N GLN A 68 -1.86 -7.38 -4.50
CA GLN A 68 -1.95 -8.84 -4.59
C GLN A 68 -2.05 -9.33 -6.03
N ARG A 69 -2.67 -8.53 -6.90
CA ARG A 69 -2.94 -8.88 -8.31
C ARG A 69 -1.92 -8.31 -9.28
N LYS A 70 -0.99 -7.48 -8.79
CA LYS A 70 -0.01 -6.79 -9.65
C LYS A 70 1.17 -7.69 -10.00
N TRP A 71 1.70 -8.42 -9.01
CA TRP A 71 2.87 -9.27 -9.21
C TRP A 71 2.70 -10.65 -8.58
N LYS A 72 3.34 -11.64 -9.20
CA LYS A 72 3.39 -13.03 -8.74
C LYS A 72 4.70 -13.26 -8.01
N ASP A 73 4.66 -14.09 -6.98
CA ASP A 73 5.85 -14.62 -6.32
C ASP A 73 6.77 -15.28 -7.37
N PRO A 74 8.03 -14.85 -7.49
CA PRO A 74 8.97 -15.41 -8.46
C PRO A 74 9.28 -16.89 -8.21
N LYS A 75 9.17 -17.37 -6.96
CA LYS A 75 9.45 -18.74 -6.54
C LYS A 75 8.34 -19.69 -6.97
N THR A 76 7.09 -19.31 -6.73
CA THR A 76 5.92 -20.19 -6.98
C THR A 76 5.15 -19.87 -8.25
N ARG A 77 5.40 -18.70 -8.87
CA ARG A 77 4.64 -18.14 -10.00
C ARG A 77 3.13 -17.96 -9.72
N LYS A 78 2.75 -17.92 -8.43
CA LYS A 78 1.39 -17.64 -7.97
C LYS A 78 1.32 -16.24 -7.36
N TYR A 79 0.12 -15.69 -7.23
CA TYR A 79 -0.07 -14.46 -6.46
C TYR A 79 0.20 -14.74 -4.98
N TYR A 80 0.70 -13.73 -4.28
CA TYR A 80 0.95 -13.83 -2.85
C TYR A 80 -0.34 -14.08 -2.07
N ASN A 81 -0.27 -14.94 -1.06
CA ASN A 81 -1.41 -15.28 -0.22
C ASN A 81 -1.64 -14.22 0.86
N SER A 82 -0.58 -13.57 1.34
CA SER A 82 -0.67 -12.55 2.38
C SER A 82 0.34 -11.43 2.20
N LEU A 83 0.02 -10.26 2.77
CA LEU A 83 0.95 -9.14 2.88
C LEU A 83 2.23 -9.52 3.66
N ALA A 84 2.10 -10.41 4.66
CA ALA A 84 3.25 -10.84 5.46
C ALA A 84 4.26 -11.63 4.62
N ASP A 85 3.79 -12.44 3.67
CA ASP A 85 4.66 -13.18 2.74
C ASP A 85 5.41 -12.20 1.83
N VAL A 86 4.70 -11.21 1.27
CA VAL A 86 5.33 -10.17 0.43
C VAL A 86 6.39 -9.42 1.23
N ALA A 87 6.02 -8.90 2.40
CA ALA A 87 6.90 -8.10 3.23
C ALA A 87 8.11 -8.89 3.76
N GLY A 88 7.91 -10.17 4.08
CA GLY A 88 8.98 -11.10 4.44
C GLY A 88 10.01 -11.25 3.32
N ASP A 89 9.53 -11.39 2.09
CA ASP A 89 10.37 -11.56 0.90
C ASP A 89 11.10 -10.27 0.48
N VAL A 90 10.45 -9.11 0.53
CA VAL A 90 10.96 -7.89 -0.12
C VAL A 90 11.42 -6.80 0.84
N ILE A 91 11.02 -6.86 2.12
CA ILE A 91 11.48 -5.91 3.14
C ILE A 91 12.51 -6.60 4.02
N HIS A 92 12.08 -7.61 4.79
CA HIS A 92 12.93 -8.36 5.69
C HIS A 92 12.17 -9.59 6.25
N PRO A 93 12.81 -10.76 6.46
CA PRO A 93 12.15 -11.97 6.98
C PRO A 93 11.41 -11.78 8.32
N PHE A 94 11.78 -10.78 9.10
CA PHE A 94 11.06 -10.39 10.33
C PHE A 94 9.56 -10.12 10.09
N TYR A 95 9.18 -9.62 8.90
CA TYR A 95 7.79 -9.31 8.57
C TYR A 95 6.92 -10.55 8.35
N GLU A 96 7.47 -11.74 8.17
CA GLU A 96 6.68 -12.99 8.13
C GLU A 96 5.88 -13.20 9.43
N GLY A 97 6.41 -12.67 10.55
CA GLY A 97 5.76 -12.70 11.86
C GLY A 97 4.88 -11.48 12.17
N MET A 98 4.77 -10.49 11.27
CA MET A 98 4.18 -9.17 11.59
C MET A 98 2.72 -9.26 12.09
N LYS A 99 1.96 -10.25 11.61
CA LYS A 99 0.54 -10.42 11.97
C LYS A 99 0.31 -11.30 13.21
N LYS A 100 1.33 -11.97 13.74
CA LYS A 100 1.20 -12.98 14.83
C LYS A 100 0.95 -12.37 16.21
N LYS A 101 1.14 -11.05 16.38
CA LYS A 101 1.02 -10.37 17.68
C LYS A 101 -0.41 -10.00 18.08
N MET A 102 -1.40 -10.18 17.19
CA MET A 102 -2.80 -9.83 17.47
C MET A 102 -3.60 -11.09 17.83
N ASN A 103 -4.23 -11.10 19.00
CA ASN A 103 -5.03 -12.23 19.45
C ASN A 103 -6.53 -12.01 19.16
N ARG A 104 -7.36 -13.05 19.37
CA ARG A 104 -8.82 -12.99 19.11
C ARG A 104 -9.56 -11.99 20.00
N ALA A 105 -9.05 -11.70 21.20
CA ALA A 105 -9.64 -10.68 22.07
C ALA A 105 -9.36 -9.27 21.52
N ASP A 106 -8.13 -9.01 21.05
CA ASP A 106 -7.73 -7.74 20.44
C ASP A 106 -8.60 -7.39 19.23
N HIS A 107 -8.98 -8.38 18.42
CA HIS A 107 -9.87 -8.21 17.27
C HIS A 107 -11.25 -7.61 17.60
N LYS A 108 -11.68 -7.66 18.86
CA LYS A 108 -12.96 -7.08 19.29
C LYS A 108 -12.83 -5.61 19.70
N LEU A 109 -11.61 -5.09 19.83
CA LEU A 109 -11.33 -3.79 20.43
C LEU A 109 -11.21 -2.66 19.40
N TRP A 110 -11.32 -2.93 18.09
CA TRP A 110 -11.22 -1.92 17.03
C TRP A 110 -12.25 -0.78 17.17
N GLY A 111 -13.40 -1.04 17.77
CA GLY A 111 -14.44 -0.04 18.03
C GLY A 111 -14.23 0.76 19.32
N ASN A 112 -13.27 0.40 20.17
CA ASN A 112 -13.06 1.06 21.47
C ASN A 112 -12.37 2.41 21.26
N SER A 113 -12.87 3.43 21.96
CA SER A 113 -12.29 4.77 21.99
C SER A 113 -11.83 5.10 23.42
N PRO A 114 -10.55 5.42 23.67
CA PRO A 114 -9.46 5.51 22.69
C PRO A 114 -9.07 4.13 22.11
N LEU A 115 -8.54 4.15 20.88
CA LEU A 115 -8.03 2.94 20.24
C LEU A 115 -6.79 2.43 20.99
N PRO A 116 -6.73 1.16 21.41
CA PRO A 116 -5.58 0.60 22.12
C PRO A 116 -4.25 0.71 21.34
N ASP A 117 -3.15 0.97 22.04
CA ASP A 117 -1.82 1.17 21.45
C ASP A 117 -1.32 -0.01 20.61
N ASN A 118 -1.66 -1.24 20.99
CA ASN A 118 -1.33 -2.44 20.21
C ASN A 118 -2.06 -2.45 18.86
N LEU A 119 -3.29 -1.96 18.78
CA LEU A 119 -4.06 -1.85 17.53
C LEU A 119 -3.57 -0.68 16.67
N ILE A 120 -3.17 0.44 17.28
CA ILE A 120 -2.50 1.55 16.58
C ILE A 120 -1.20 1.04 15.94
N THR A 121 -0.37 0.33 16.72
CA THR A 121 0.88 -0.26 16.27
C THR A 121 0.66 -1.25 15.14
N TYR A 122 -0.33 -2.14 15.29
CA TYR A 122 -0.68 -3.12 14.25
C TYR A 122 -1.11 -2.45 12.95
N ALA A 123 -2.00 -1.46 13.00
CA ALA A 123 -2.48 -0.75 11.82
C ALA A 123 -1.35 0.03 11.12
N GLY A 124 -0.44 0.64 11.89
CA GLY A 124 0.76 1.28 11.35
C GLY A 124 1.69 0.29 10.63
N ILE A 125 1.96 -0.87 11.25
CA ILE A 125 2.78 -1.93 10.66
C ILE A 125 2.16 -2.45 9.35
N ASP A 126 0.84 -2.64 9.31
CA ASP A 126 0.12 -3.11 8.11
C ASP A 126 0.17 -2.08 6.96
N ALA A 127 0.01 -0.79 7.28
CA ALA A 127 0.13 0.29 6.30
C ALA A 127 1.57 0.45 5.77
N TYR A 128 2.56 0.48 6.67
CA TYR A 128 3.97 0.59 6.31
C TYR A 128 4.43 -0.59 5.46
N ALA A 129 4.11 -1.82 5.87
CA ALA A 129 4.50 -3.01 5.11
C ALA A 129 3.90 -3.01 3.71
N THR A 130 2.67 -2.52 3.54
CA THR A 130 2.05 -2.36 2.22
C THR A 130 2.81 -1.33 1.38
N TYR A 131 3.02 -0.13 1.91
CA TYR A 131 3.73 0.95 1.21
C TYR A 131 5.14 0.52 0.80
N LYS A 132 5.92 0.02 1.76
CA LYS A 132 7.33 -0.32 1.55
C LYS A 132 7.46 -1.51 0.59
N SER A 133 6.60 -2.52 0.70
CA SER A 133 6.60 -3.64 -0.24
C SER A 133 6.32 -3.18 -1.66
N TRP A 134 5.28 -2.37 -1.84
CA TRP A 134 4.94 -1.80 -3.15
C TRP A 134 6.11 -1.01 -3.72
N LYS A 135 6.64 -0.04 -2.97
CA LYS A 135 7.72 0.83 -3.46
C LYS A 135 9.00 0.05 -3.77
N THR A 136 9.34 -0.97 -2.99
CA THR A 136 10.50 -1.81 -3.28
C THR A 136 10.31 -2.57 -4.60
N ILE A 137 9.18 -3.26 -4.78
CA ILE A 137 8.93 -4.03 -6.00
C ILE A 137 8.84 -3.12 -7.22
N ASP A 138 8.10 -2.02 -7.10
CA ASP A 138 7.91 -1.01 -8.15
C ASP A 138 9.24 -0.42 -8.63
N ASN A 139 10.14 -0.08 -7.70
CA ASN A 139 11.46 0.44 -8.03
C ASN A 139 12.34 -0.62 -8.72
N ILE A 140 12.29 -1.88 -8.27
CA ILE A 140 13.04 -2.99 -8.89
C ILE A 140 12.56 -3.24 -10.32
N VAL A 141 11.24 -3.31 -10.54
CA VAL A 141 10.65 -3.55 -11.87
C VAL A 141 10.97 -2.40 -12.80
N THR A 142 10.78 -1.15 -12.35
CA THR A 142 11.11 0.04 -13.14
C THR A 142 12.59 0.07 -13.53
N GLY A 143 13.49 -0.19 -12.58
CA GLY A 143 14.93 -0.24 -12.85
C GLY A 143 15.31 -1.36 -13.83
N TRP A 144 14.66 -2.51 -13.72
CA TRP A 144 14.84 -3.61 -14.67
C TRP A 144 14.43 -3.19 -16.09
N ASP A 145 13.24 -2.60 -16.24
CA ASP A 145 12.71 -2.24 -17.56
C ASP A 145 13.58 -1.19 -18.24
N ILE A 146 14.06 -0.18 -17.50
CA ILE A 146 15.03 0.81 -18.01
C ILE A 146 16.32 0.14 -18.49
N SER A 147 16.86 -0.81 -17.70
CA SER A 147 18.08 -1.54 -18.08
C SER A 147 17.90 -2.32 -19.39
N LYS A 148 16.73 -2.96 -19.57
CA LYS A 148 16.42 -3.69 -20.82
C LYS A 148 16.31 -2.76 -22.03
N GLU A 149 15.69 -1.61 -21.86
CA GLU A 149 15.57 -0.62 -22.94
C GLU A 149 16.95 -0.11 -23.38
N GLN A 150 17.86 0.14 -22.42
CA GLN A 150 19.23 0.54 -22.71
C GLN A 150 20.05 -0.57 -23.40
N GLU A 151 19.85 -1.83 -23.02
CA GLU A 151 20.49 -2.97 -23.71
C GLU A 151 19.98 -3.15 -25.15
N ALA A 152 18.69 -2.87 -25.39
CA ALA A 152 18.06 -3.02 -26.70
C ALA A 152 18.44 -1.88 -27.67
N ASP A 153 18.70 -0.68 -27.16
CA ASP A 153 19.13 0.49 -27.95
C ASP A 153 20.36 1.18 -27.33
N PRO A 154 21.56 0.59 -27.47
CA PRO A 154 22.77 1.10 -26.84
C PRO A 154 23.27 2.44 -27.43
N TYR A 155 22.70 2.93 -28.53
CA TYR A 155 23.16 4.12 -29.27
C TYR A 155 22.26 5.35 -29.08
N ASN A 156 21.18 5.27 -28.31
CA ASN A 156 20.28 6.41 -28.09
C ASN A 156 20.94 7.58 -27.31
N HIS A 157 22.10 7.35 -26.69
CA HIS A 157 22.92 8.39 -26.06
C HIS A 157 23.90 9.09 -27.04
N CYS A 158 24.03 8.62 -28.27
CA CYS A 158 25.00 9.12 -29.25
C CYS A 158 24.47 10.26 -30.14
N ASN A 159 23.17 10.59 -30.08
CA ASN A 159 22.54 11.56 -30.99
C ASN A 159 22.67 13.04 -30.57
N PHE A 160 23.59 13.41 -29.68
CA PHE A 160 23.80 14.80 -29.24
C PHE A 160 25.07 15.47 -29.79
N ALA A 161 25.76 14.84 -30.73
CA ALA A 161 26.96 15.41 -31.32
C ALA A 161 27.04 15.04 -32.80
N ASP A 162 26.21 15.66 -33.66
CA ASP A 162 26.43 15.77 -35.12
C ASP A 162 25.40 16.72 -35.79
N GLU A 163 25.01 17.82 -35.13
CA GLU A 163 24.34 18.94 -35.78
C GLU A 163 25.07 20.23 -35.40
N ASP A 164 26.27 20.44 -35.95
CA ASP A 164 26.93 21.76 -36.11
C ASP A 164 28.28 21.54 -36.82
N ALA A 165 28.26 21.39 -38.15
CA ALA A 165 29.44 21.47 -39.02
C ALA A 165 29.11 22.13 -40.35
#